data_AF-A0A9Q9XZL6-F1
#
_entry.id   AF-A0A9Q9XZL6-F1
#
_cell.length_a   1.000
_cell.length_b   1.000
_cell.length_c   1.000
_cell.angle_alpha   90.00
_cell.angle_beta   90.00
_cell.angle_gamma   90.00
#
_symmetry.space_group_name_H-M   'P 1'
#
loop_
_entity.id
_entity.type
_entity.pdbx_description
1 polymer ?
#
loop_
_entity_poly.entity_id
_entity_poly.type
_entity_poly.pdbx_seq_one_letter_code
_entity_poly.pdbx_strand_id
1 'polypeptide(L)'
;MAMNRADFEIDEEGDFSDSQEPEPYLFEPEFTEDELRALEIERQEEEVAIAQQPEDVRMRANMNWWCECGGICQSMPMEIECLCCREWDMFLPLMTRLNTSDQDERARSCVTSTEDFTALIHSAVLDFFFRCDKVNWKKRPTPNGPNGQLSTEQYRLVAYRVVLEWALKGETLGRGNRTPLPSCVVVAIRKKYPSESGIYIGFQEAQEAINML
;
A
#
# COMPACT_ATOMS: atom_id res chain seq x y z
N MET A 1 3.89 75.93 1.80
CA MET A 1 4.10 75.66 0.37
C MET A 1 3.01 74.69 -0.07
N ALA A 2 1.96 75.22 -0.68
CA ALA A 2 0.92 74.43 -1.33
C ALA A 2 1.36 74.24 -2.78
N MET A 3 1.51 73.00 -3.23
CA MET A 3 1.81 72.68 -4.63
C MET A 3 0.53 72.22 -5.32
N ASN A 4 0.25 72.87 -6.44
CA ASN A 4 -0.96 72.75 -7.23
C ASN A 4 -1.10 71.36 -7.88
N ARG A 5 -2.36 70.92 -7.96
CA ARG A 5 -2.87 69.77 -8.69
C ARG A 5 -2.76 70.05 -10.19
N ALA A 6 -2.00 69.23 -10.91
CA ALA A 6 -1.99 69.22 -12.37
C ALA A 6 -3.05 68.22 -12.85
N ASP A 7 -3.91 68.69 -13.75
CA ASP A 7 -4.96 67.92 -14.41
C ASP A 7 -4.35 66.84 -15.31
N PHE A 8 -4.85 65.61 -15.16
CA PHE A 8 -4.52 64.48 -16.01
C PHE A 8 -5.78 64.15 -16.83
N GLU A 9 -5.73 64.47 -18.11
CA GLU A 9 -6.80 64.18 -19.08
C GLU A 9 -6.90 62.66 -19.26
N ILE A 10 -8.11 62.13 -19.07
CA ILE A 10 -8.44 60.72 -19.32
C ILE A 10 -8.94 60.64 -20.76
N ASP A 11 -8.12 60.11 -21.65
CA ASP A 11 -8.57 59.68 -22.97
C ASP A 11 -9.29 58.32 -22.83
N GLU A 12 -10.61 58.34 -22.92
CA GLU A 12 -11.42 57.15 -23.22
C GLU A 12 -11.29 56.85 -24.72
N GLU A 13 -10.85 55.64 -25.06
CA GLU A 13 -11.54 54.70 -25.97
C GLU A 13 -10.58 53.59 -26.42
N GLY A 14 -10.74 52.42 -25.80
CA GLY A 14 -10.14 51.16 -26.23
C GLY A 14 -11.15 50.05 -26.00
N ASP A 15 -12.00 49.81 -27.01
CA ASP A 15 -12.94 48.70 -27.08
C ASP A 15 -12.18 47.37 -27.04
N PHE A 16 -12.15 46.73 -25.87
CA PHE A 16 -11.52 45.43 -25.63
C PHE A 16 -12.61 44.38 -25.40
N SER A 17 -13.46 44.21 -26.41
CA SER A 17 -14.39 43.09 -26.52
C SER A 17 -13.69 41.94 -27.26
N ASP A 18 -12.91 41.12 -26.54
CA ASP A 18 -12.67 39.73 -26.96
C ASP A 18 -12.58 38.81 -25.74
N SER A 19 -13.75 38.49 -25.20
CA SER A 19 -13.92 37.52 -24.13
C SER A 19 -13.89 36.10 -24.71
N GLN A 20 -12.74 35.62 -25.17
CA GLN A 20 -12.58 34.19 -25.42
C GLN A 20 -12.49 33.47 -24.07
N GLU A 21 -13.54 32.73 -23.70
CA GLU A 21 -13.52 31.85 -22.54
C GLU A 21 -12.41 30.80 -22.75
N PRO A 22 -11.47 30.63 -21.79
CA PRO A 22 -10.38 29.69 -21.95
C PRO A 22 -10.93 28.26 -21.96
N GLU A 23 -10.85 27.59 -23.11
CA GLU A 23 -11.17 26.17 -23.22
C GLU A 23 -10.04 25.31 -22.63
N PRO A 24 -10.36 24.17 -21.99
CA PRO A 24 -9.34 23.22 -21.57
C PRO A 24 -8.46 22.82 -22.76
N TYR A 25 -7.13 22.76 -22.55
CA TYR A 25 -6.13 22.36 -23.54
C TYR A 25 -5.80 23.39 -24.65
N LEU A 26 -6.37 24.59 -24.63
CA LEU A 26 -6.15 25.61 -25.68
C LEU A 26 -4.70 26.13 -25.77
N PHE A 27 -3.90 25.96 -24.71
CA PHE A 27 -2.50 26.41 -24.63
C PHE A 27 -1.51 25.27 -24.36
N GLU A 28 -1.91 24.02 -24.56
CA GLU A 28 -0.96 22.93 -24.48
C GLU A 28 -0.08 22.88 -25.73
N PRO A 29 1.25 22.75 -25.58
CA PRO A 29 2.13 22.58 -26.73
C PRO A 29 1.72 21.37 -27.57
N GLU A 30 1.45 21.58 -28.85
CA GLU A 30 1.24 20.47 -29.78
C GLU A 30 2.60 19.86 -30.14
N PHE A 31 2.83 18.62 -29.71
CA PHE A 31 4.02 17.87 -30.08
C PHE A 31 3.85 17.28 -31.48
N THR A 32 4.87 17.41 -32.31
CA THR A 32 4.95 16.70 -33.58
C THR A 32 5.09 15.19 -33.36
N GLU A 33 4.71 14.36 -34.35
CA GLU A 33 4.89 12.90 -34.27
C GLU A 33 6.36 12.49 -34.03
N ASP A 34 7.31 13.31 -34.49
CA ASP A 34 8.74 13.08 -34.30
C ASP A 34 9.18 13.41 -32.87
N GLU A 35 8.65 14.47 -32.27
CA GLU A 35 8.88 14.80 -30.84
C GLU A 35 8.24 13.77 -29.92
N LEU A 36 7.02 13.30 -30.24
CA LEU A 36 6.37 12.21 -29.50
C LEU A 36 7.19 10.91 -29.56
N ARG A 37 7.78 10.59 -30.71
CA ARG A 37 8.68 9.44 -30.85
C ARG A 37 9.96 9.61 -30.04
N ALA A 38 10.54 10.81 -30.01
CA ALA A 38 11.72 11.10 -29.21
C ALA A 38 11.45 10.94 -27.71
N LEU A 39 10.32 11.46 -27.22
CA LEU A 39 9.90 11.31 -25.82
C LEU A 39 9.63 9.85 -25.44
N GLU A 40 9.04 9.05 -26.35
CA GLU A 40 8.84 7.62 -26.12
C GLU A 40 10.17 6.87 -26.04
N ILE A 41 11.14 7.22 -26.90
CA ILE A 41 12.49 6.65 -26.84
C ILE A 41 13.18 7.02 -25.53
N GLU A 42 13.13 8.28 -25.11
CA GLU A 42 13.69 8.73 -23.82
C GLU A 42 13.06 7.97 -22.65
N ARG A 43 11.72 7.83 -22.62
CA ARG A 43 11.02 7.06 -21.58
C ARG A 43 11.48 5.60 -21.56
N GLN A 44 11.62 4.99 -22.74
CA GLN A 44 12.09 3.61 -22.86
C GLN A 44 13.55 3.46 -22.41
N GLU A 45 14.42 4.42 -22.73
CA GLU A 45 15.82 4.43 -22.28
C GLU A 45 15.93 4.58 -20.75
N GLU A 46 15.11 5.43 -20.14
CA GLU A 46 15.00 5.56 -18.69
C GLU A 46 14.50 4.26 -18.03
N GLU A 47 13.44 3.64 -18.57
CA GLU A 47 12.92 2.36 -18.10
C GLU A 47 14.00 1.27 -18.15
N VAL A 48 14.76 1.22 -19.25
CA VAL A 48 15.87 0.27 -19.43
C VAL A 48 17.03 0.57 -18.47
N ALA A 49 17.36 1.84 -18.23
CA ALA A 49 18.41 2.22 -17.29
C ALA A 49 18.07 1.83 -15.85
N ILE A 50 16.81 2.06 -15.42
CA ILE A 50 16.29 1.58 -14.12
C ILE A 50 16.36 0.06 -14.05
N ALA A 51 15.97 -0.63 -15.13
CA ALA A 51 16.01 -2.08 -15.24
C ALA A 51 17.44 -2.68 -15.33
N GLN A 52 18.49 -1.86 -15.41
CA GLN A 52 19.89 -2.30 -15.36
C GLN A 52 20.59 -2.00 -14.01
N GLN A 53 19.95 -1.23 -13.12
CA GLN A 53 20.51 -0.96 -11.78
C GLN A 53 20.53 -2.24 -10.91
N PRO A 54 21.46 -2.35 -9.93
CA PRO A 54 21.45 -3.45 -8.96
C PRO A 54 20.09 -3.53 -8.25
N GLU A 55 19.60 -4.73 -7.96
CA GLU A 55 18.28 -4.94 -7.33
C GLU A 55 18.13 -4.18 -6.00
N ASP A 56 19.23 -3.98 -5.27
CA ASP A 56 19.27 -3.25 -3.99
C ASP A 56 19.07 -1.73 -4.12
N VAL A 57 19.16 -1.17 -5.34
CA VAL A 57 19.05 0.28 -5.60
C VAL A 57 17.67 0.67 -6.16
N ARG A 58 16.92 -0.31 -6.68
CA ARG A 58 15.57 -0.07 -7.23
C ARG A 58 14.57 0.06 -6.09
N MET A 59 13.86 1.18 -6.04
CA MET A 59 12.70 1.31 -5.16
C MET A 59 11.65 0.28 -5.56
N ARG A 60 11.22 -0.55 -4.62
CA ARG A 60 10.15 -1.54 -4.81
C ARG A 60 8.76 -0.91 -4.71
N ALA A 61 8.66 0.25 -4.05
CA ALA A 61 7.42 1.01 -3.87
C ALA A 61 6.71 1.24 -5.21
N ASN A 62 5.38 1.04 -5.21
CA ASN A 62 4.50 1.12 -6.36
C ASN A 62 4.83 0.14 -7.52
N MET A 63 5.72 -0.83 -7.31
CA MET A 63 6.08 -1.86 -8.29
C MET A 63 5.82 -3.27 -7.75
N ASN A 64 5.89 -4.30 -8.62
CA ASN A 64 5.68 -5.70 -8.27
C ASN A 64 6.74 -6.67 -8.84
N TRP A 65 7.84 -6.17 -9.43
CA TRP A 65 8.91 -6.98 -10.04
C TRP A 65 9.62 -7.90 -9.04
N TRP A 66 9.60 -7.55 -7.75
CA TRP A 66 10.16 -8.32 -6.62
C TRP A 66 9.26 -9.51 -6.20
N CYS A 67 8.12 -9.73 -6.88
CA CYS A 67 7.24 -10.84 -6.58
C CYS A 67 7.76 -12.16 -7.15
N GLU A 68 8.08 -13.10 -6.25
CA GLU A 68 8.53 -14.44 -6.65
C GLU A 68 7.50 -15.55 -6.39
N CYS A 69 6.38 -15.26 -5.71
CA CYS A 69 5.40 -16.27 -5.30
C CYS A 69 4.36 -16.64 -6.38
N GLY A 70 4.63 -16.30 -7.65
CA GLY A 70 3.73 -16.54 -8.78
C GLY A 70 2.87 -15.33 -9.20
N GLY A 71 3.33 -14.10 -8.95
CA GLY A 71 2.66 -12.88 -9.43
C GLY A 71 1.43 -12.45 -8.61
N ILE A 72 1.26 -12.99 -7.40
CA ILE A 72 0.10 -12.68 -6.54
C ILE A 72 0.30 -11.37 -5.75
N CYS A 73 1.55 -10.98 -5.49
CA CYS A 73 1.83 -9.71 -4.81
C CYS A 73 1.38 -8.53 -5.69
N GLN A 74 0.77 -7.53 -5.06
CA GLN A 74 0.45 -6.25 -5.68
C GLN A 74 1.45 -5.17 -5.25
N SER A 75 1.54 -4.12 -6.06
CA SER A 75 2.30 -2.92 -5.73
C SER A 75 1.79 -2.30 -4.44
N MET A 76 2.71 -2.01 -3.52
CA MET A 76 2.40 -1.34 -2.26
C MET A 76 3.01 0.07 -2.26
N PRO A 77 2.33 1.06 -1.65
CA PRO A 77 2.79 2.45 -1.68
C PRO A 77 4.07 2.67 -0.87
N MET A 78 4.27 1.88 0.20
CA MET A 78 5.43 1.99 1.07
C MET A 78 6.45 0.88 0.76
N GLU A 79 7.73 1.24 0.72
CA GLU A 79 8.84 0.31 0.47
C GLU A 79 8.83 -0.87 1.45
N ILE A 80 8.59 -0.58 2.74
CA ILE A 80 8.55 -1.59 3.81
C ILE A 80 7.41 -2.61 3.62
N GLU A 81 6.37 -2.30 2.84
CA GLU A 81 5.27 -3.21 2.53
C GLU A 81 5.52 -4.04 1.26
N CYS A 82 6.60 -3.76 0.53
CA CYS A 82 6.95 -4.43 -0.72
C CYS A 82 7.70 -5.75 -0.47
N LEU A 83 7.04 -6.65 0.27
CA LEU A 83 7.59 -7.94 0.72
C LEU A 83 6.87 -9.13 0.09
N CYS A 84 7.64 -10.06 -0.46
CA CYS A 84 7.10 -11.32 -0.96
C CYS A 84 7.00 -12.35 0.18
N CYS A 85 6.02 -13.27 0.14
CA CYS A 85 5.93 -14.34 1.13
C CYS A 85 7.10 -15.33 1.07
N ARG A 86 7.89 -15.33 0.00
CA ARG A 86 9.14 -16.11 -0.10
C ARG A 86 10.29 -15.48 0.68
N GLU A 87 10.26 -14.16 0.83
CA GLU A 87 11.22 -13.39 1.64
C GLU A 87 10.79 -13.33 3.12
N TRP A 88 9.66 -13.94 3.48
CA TRP A 88 9.07 -13.83 4.81
C TRP A 88 10.03 -14.34 5.90
N ASP A 89 10.77 -15.40 5.60
CA ASP A 89 11.77 -15.99 6.50
C ASP A 89 12.91 -15.00 6.84
N MET A 90 13.19 -14.01 5.98
CA MET A 90 14.23 -12.99 6.24
C MET A 90 13.83 -12.02 7.36
N PHE A 91 12.54 -11.78 7.53
CA PHE A 91 12.02 -10.83 8.53
C PHE A 91 11.38 -11.54 9.72
N LEU A 92 11.08 -12.84 9.59
CA LEU A 92 10.55 -13.73 10.62
C LEU A 92 11.31 -15.09 10.59
N PRO A 93 12.55 -15.14 11.14
CA PRO A 93 13.43 -16.32 11.06
C PRO A 93 12.83 -17.62 11.61
N LEU A 94 11.79 -17.52 12.44
CA LEU A 94 11.10 -18.64 13.08
C LEU A 94 10.25 -19.48 12.10
N MET A 95 9.96 -18.95 10.91
CA MET A 95 9.25 -19.67 9.85
C MET A 95 10.10 -20.76 9.16
N THR A 96 11.43 -20.74 9.34
CA THR A 96 12.39 -21.78 8.86
C THR A 96 11.93 -23.22 9.18
N ARG A 97 11.22 -23.43 10.31
CA ARG A 97 10.76 -24.75 10.78
C ARG A 97 9.44 -25.27 10.20
N LEU A 98 8.74 -24.54 9.32
CA LEU A 98 7.58 -25.10 8.57
C LEU A 98 7.99 -25.69 7.21
N ASN A 99 9.26 -25.52 6.82
CA ASN A 99 9.75 -25.80 5.48
C ASN A 99 10.86 -26.87 5.44
N THR A 100 10.96 -27.74 6.45
CA THR A 100 11.93 -28.84 6.46
C THR A 100 11.34 -30.12 5.85
N SER A 101 10.81 -30.01 4.64
CA SER A 101 10.92 -31.09 3.68
C SER A 101 11.73 -30.55 2.52
N ASP A 102 13.04 -30.71 2.65
CA ASP A 102 14.01 -30.63 1.55
C ASP A 102 13.38 -31.23 0.29
N GLN A 103 13.40 -30.51 -0.84
CA GLN A 103 13.91 -30.99 -2.13
C GLN A 103 13.83 -29.92 -3.24
N ASP A 104 12.99 -28.87 -3.15
CA ASP A 104 12.96 -27.81 -4.19
C ASP A 104 12.56 -26.41 -3.66
N GLU A 105 13.54 -25.53 -3.40
CA GLU A 105 13.30 -24.12 -3.04
C GLU A 105 12.54 -23.35 -4.12
N ARG A 106 12.70 -23.74 -5.40
CA ARG A 106 12.01 -23.11 -6.55
C ARG A 106 10.53 -23.45 -6.64
N ALA A 107 10.08 -24.56 -6.03
CA ALA A 107 8.71 -25.07 -6.10
C ALA A 107 7.81 -24.64 -4.94
N ARG A 108 8.27 -23.75 -4.06
CA ARG A 108 7.43 -23.21 -2.97
C ARG A 108 6.24 -22.42 -3.52
N SER A 109 5.03 -22.94 -3.34
CA SER A 109 3.79 -22.23 -3.68
C SER A 109 3.58 -21.01 -2.77
N CYS A 110 2.77 -20.05 -3.23
CA CYS A 110 2.41 -18.90 -2.40
C CYS A 110 1.73 -19.35 -1.10
N VAL A 111 2.07 -18.68 0.02
CA VAL A 111 1.46 -18.94 1.33
C VAL A 111 -0.06 -18.80 1.33
N THR A 112 -0.62 -17.95 0.47
CA THR A 112 -2.06 -17.73 0.40
C THR A 112 -2.81 -18.89 -0.23
N SER A 113 -2.10 -19.79 -0.91
CA SER A 113 -2.67 -21.00 -1.51
C SER A 113 -2.72 -22.19 -0.55
N THR A 114 -2.15 -22.06 0.65
CA THR A 114 -2.18 -23.14 1.64
C THR A 114 -3.54 -23.23 2.33
N GLU A 115 -3.91 -24.45 2.72
CA GLU A 115 -5.13 -24.69 3.49
C GLU A 115 -5.07 -24.01 4.86
N ASP A 116 -3.91 -24.02 5.52
CA ASP A 116 -3.65 -23.36 6.80
C ASP A 116 -4.00 -21.87 6.74
N PHE A 117 -3.49 -21.17 5.72
CA PHE A 117 -3.78 -19.74 5.54
C PHE A 117 -5.29 -19.51 5.36
N THR A 118 -5.92 -20.30 4.50
CA THR A 118 -7.35 -20.19 4.20
C THR A 118 -8.22 -20.40 5.44
N ALA A 119 -7.86 -21.38 6.27
CA ALA A 119 -8.52 -21.68 7.54
C ALA A 119 -8.32 -20.56 8.57
N LEU A 120 -7.11 -20.02 8.69
CA LEU A 120 -6.79 -18.94 9.64
C LEU A 120 -7.61 -17.67 9.38
N ILE A 121 -7.78 -17.30 8.11
CA ILE A 121 -8.55 -16.09 7.75
C ILE A 121 -10.05 -16.38 7.64
N HIS A 122 -10.56 -17.53 8.09
CA HIS A 122 -11.99 -17.84 8.09
C HIS A 122 -12.73 -17.03 9.16
N SER A 123 -13.92 -16.51 8.84
CA SER A 123 -14.67 -15.58 9.73
C SER A 123 -14.94 -16.18 11.12
N ALA A 124 -15.26 -17.47 11.20
CA ALA A 124 -15.48 -18.16 12.47
C ALA A 124 -14.20 -18.21 13.35
N VAL A 125 -13.03 -18.41 12.75
CA VAL A 125 -11.76 -18.42 13.45
C VAL A 125 -11.44 -17.01 13.95
N LEU A 126 -11.60 -16.00 13.10
CA LEU A 126 -11.36 -14.61 13.48
C LEU A 126 -12.32 -14.12 14.57
N ASP A 127 -13.61 -14.47 14.52
CA ASP A 127 -14.58 -14.12 15.56
C ASP A 127 -14.21 -14.77 16.91
N PHE A 128 -13.79 -16.05 16.88
CA PHE A 128 -13.26 -16.73 18.07
C PHE A 128 -12.03 -16.00 18.63
N PHE A 129 -11.03 -15.70 17.80
CA PHE A 129 -9.81 -15.00 18.21
C PHE A 129 -10.09 -13.60 18.79
N PHE A 130 -11.04 -12.87 18.22
CA PHE A 130 -11.44 -11.55 18.73
C PHE A 130 -12.04 -11.63 20.12
N ARG A 131 -12.81 -12.69 20.41
CA ARG A 131 -13.47 -12.90 21.70
C ARG A 131 -12.55 -13.51 22.76
N CYS A 132 -11.45 -14.16 22.37
CA CYS A 132 -10.49 -14.77 23.29
C CYS A 132 -9.76 -13.73 24.16
N ASP A 133 -9.71 -13.98 25.47
CA ASP A 133 -9.06 -13.10 26.46
C ASP A 133 -7.51 -13.08 26.37
N LYS A 134 -6.91 -13.99 25.59
CA LYS A 134 -5.45 -14.03 25.36
C LYS A 134 -4.93 -12.80 24.62
N VAL A 135 -5.79 -12.12 23.88
CA VAL A 135 -5.42 -10.90 23.19
C VAL A 135 -5.41 -9.76 24.20
N ASN A 136 -4.22 -9.26 24.52
CA ASN A 136 -4.04 -8.19 25.50
C ASN A 136 -4.47 -6.84 24.90
N TRP A 137 -5.78 -6.66 24.77
CA TRP A 137 -6.38 -5.40 24.37
C TRP A 137 -6.23 -4.39 25.51
N LYS A 138 -5.63 -3.22 25.26
CA LYS A 138 -5.61 -2.11 26.24
C LYS A 138 -7.02 -1.75 26.72
N LYS A 139 -8.01 -1.88 25.84
CA LYS A 139 -9.44 -1.80 26.11
C LYS A 139 -10.12 -2.84 25.24
N ARG A 140 -10.95 -3.72 25.82
CA ARG A 140 -11.61 -4.80 25.08
C ARG A 140 -12.50 -4.20 23.98
N PRO A 141 -12.19 -4.44 22.69
CA PRO A 141 -13.00 -3.90 21.61
C PRO A 141 -14.35 -4.62 21.56
N THR A 142 -15.41 -3.87 21.27
CA THR A 142 -16.75 -4.41 21.03
C THR A 142 -16.94 -4.65 19.53
N PRO A 143 -17.66 -5.70 19.12
CA PRO A 143 -18.04 -5.86 17.73
C PRO A 143 -18.90 -4.67 17.27
N ASN A 144 -18.57 -4.10 16.11
CA ASN A 144 -19.26 -2.93 15.54
C ASN A 144 -20.17 -3.32 14.35
N GLY A 145 -20.21 -4.60 13.99
CA GLY A 145 -21.04 -5.11 12.92
C GLY A 145 -22.49 -5.40 13.36
N PRO A 146 -23.37 -5.70 12.39
CA PRO A 146 -24.77 -6.04 12.68
C PRO A 146 -24.86 -7.30 13.54
N ASN A 147 -25.90 -7.39 14.38
CA ASN A 147 -26.21 -8.57 15.19
C ASN A 147 -25.06 -9.03 16.13
N GLY A 148 -24.18 -8.11 16.54
CA GLY A 148 -23.05 -8.41 17.41
C GLY A 148 -21.90 -9.17 16.72
N GLN A 149 -21.90 -9.20 15.39
CA GLN A 149 -20.78 -9.68 14.58
C GLN A 149 -19.72 -8.59 14.44
N LEU A 150 -18.51 -8.98 14.03
CA LEU A 150 -17.45 -8.03 13.71
C LEU A 150 -17.81 -7.26 12.43
N SER A 151 -17.43 -6.00 12.36
CA SER A 151 -17.42 -5.27 11.09
C SER A 151 -16.36 -5.85 10.15
N THR A 152 -16.45 -5.56 8.85
CA THR A 152 -15.45 -6.00 7.86
C THR A 152 -14.06 -5.48 8.20
N GLU A 153 -13.97 -4.24 8.69
CA GLU A 153 -12.71 -3.68 9.18
C GLU A 153 -12.16 -4.45 10.38
N GLN A 154 -13.01 -4.80 11.35
CA GLN A 154 -12.58 -5.60 12.50
C GLN A 154 -12.09 -6.98 12.07
N TYR A 155 -12.80 -7.66 11.16
CA TYR A 155 -12.30 -8.91 10.58
C TYR A 155 -10.93 -8.75 9.93
N ARG A 156 -10.73 -7.70 9.13
CA ARG A 156 -9.45 -7.42 8.48
C ARG A 156 -8.32 -7.20 9.48
N LEU A 157 -8.54 -6.38 10.52
CA LEU A 157 -7.54 -6.09 11.55
C LEU A 157 -7.18 -7.33 12.37
N VAL A 158 -8.18 -8.16 12.72
CA VAL A 158 -7.96 -9.43 13.41
C VAL A 158 -7.21 -10.40 12.52
N ALA A 159 -7.54 -10.50 11.22
CA ALA A 159 -6.86 -11.35 10.27
C ALA A 159 -5.36 -11.03 10.16
N TYR A 160 -5.00 -9.75 10.06
CA TYR A 160 -3.58 -9.35 10.05
C TYR A 160 -2.86 -9.84 11.30
N ARG A 161 -3.48 -9.67 12.47
CA ARG A 161 -2.89 -10.05 13.74
C ARG A 161 -2.75 -11.57 13.89
N VAL A 162 -3.78 -12.33 13.55
CA VAL A 162 -3.77 -13.80 13.61
C VAL A 162 -2.72 -14.39 12.68
N VAL A 163 -2.60 -13.88 11.45
CA VAL A 163 -1.59 -14.35 10.50
C VAL A 163 -0.17 -14.02 10.98
N LEU A 164 0.04 -12.84 11.57
CA LEU A 164 1.31 -12.48 12.17
C LEU A 164 1.66 -13.39 13.35
N GLU A 165 0.71 -13.64 14.26
CA GLU A 165 0.90 -14.55 15.40
C GLU A 165 1.19 -15.99 14.95
N TRP A 166 0.52 -16.46 13.88
CA TRP A 166 0.78 -17.76 13.27
C TRP A 166 2.21 -17.84 12.72
N ALA A 167 2.66 -16.83 11.98
CA ALA A 167 4.03 -16.76 11.46
C ALA A 167 5.08 -16.71 12.59
N LEU A 168 4.75 -16.07 13.72
CA LEU A 168 5.60 -16.02 14.92
C LEU A 168 5.63 -17.32 15.73
N LYS A 169 4.75 -18.28 15.45
CA LYS A 169 4.63 -19.55 16.20
C LYS A 169 4.50 -19.37 17.71
N GLY A 170 3.80 -18.31 18.13
CA GLY A 170 3.59 -17.99 19.54
C GLY A 170 4.71 -17.20 20.21
N GLU A 171 5.78 -16.84 19.49
CA GLU A 171 6.75 -15.86 19.98
C GLU A 171 6.22 -14.43 19.90
N THR A 172 6.85 -13.51 20.63
CA THR A 172 6.45 -12.10 20.68
C THR A 172 7.48 -11.23 19.96
N LEU A 173 7.02 -10.28 19.14
CA LEU A 173 7.91 -9.29 18.50
C LEU A 173 8.61 -8.35 19.50
N GLY A 174 8.09 -8.23 20.72
CA GLY A 174 8.54 -7.23 21.69
C GLY A 174 7.80 -5.88 21.53
N ARG A 175 7.89 -5.04 22.56
CA ARG A 175 7.17 -3.75 22.59
C ARG A 175 7.79 -2.77 21.60
N GLY A 176 6.96 -2.16 20.75
CA GLY A 176 7.38 -1.14 19.77
C GLY A 176 7.80 -1.72 18.42
N ASN A 177 8.07 -3.02 18.35
CA ASN A 177 8.42 -3.70 17.11
C ASN A 177 7.16 -4.06 16.34
N ARG A 178 7.05 -3.53 15.13
CA ARG A 178 6.00 -3.87 14.16
C ARG A 178 6.67 -4.48 12.94
N THR A 179 6.06 -5.53 12.40
CA THR A 179 6.54 -6.19 11.19
C THR A 179 5.44 -6.15 10.14
N PRO A 180 5.70 -5.64 8.92
CA PRO A 180 4.76 -5.71 7.81
C PRO A 180 4.46 -7.17 7.44
N LEU A 181 3.24 -7.41 6.96
CA LEU A 181 2.89 -8.69 6.33
C LEU A 181 3.24 -8.65 4.84
N PRO A 182 3.55 -9.80 4.21
CA PRO A 182 3.79 -9.84 2.76
C PRO A 182 2.60 -9.33 1.95
N SER A 183 2.89 -8.74 0.79
CA SER A 183 1.87 -8.14 -0.07
C SER A 183 0.78 -9.12 -0.48
N CYS A 184 1.15 -10.33 -0.91
CA CYS A 184 0.17 -11.35 -1.29
C CYS A 184 -0.81 -11.69 -0.14
N VAL A 185 -0.34 -11.71 1.11
CA VAL A 185 -1.16 -11.94 2.31
C VAL A 185 -2.11 -10.76 2.55
N VAL A 186 -1.57 -9.53 2.51
CA VAL A 186 -2.36 -8.30 2.67
C VAL A 186 -3.46 -8.25 1.61
N VAL A 187 -3.12 -8.51 0.35
CA VAL A 187 -4.06 -8.54 -0.78
C VAL A 187 -5.16 -9.59 -0.57
N ALA A 188 -4.79 -10.81 -0.16
CA ALA A 188 -5.77 -11.87 0.08
C ALA A 188 -6.74 -11.51 1.22
N ILE A 189 -6.25 -10.91 2.30
CA ILE A 189 -7.08 -10.46 3.42
C ILE A 189 -7.99 -9.30 2.99
N ARG A 190 -7.46 -8.29 2.28
CA ARG A 190 -8.25 -7.14 1.77
C ARG A 190 -9.32 -7.59 0.78
N LYS A 191 -9.05 -8.61 -0.04
CA LYS A 191 -10.04 -9.21 -0.95
C LYS A 191 -11.17 -9.90 -0.19
N LYS A 192 -10.86 -10.60 0.91
CA LYS A 192 -11.86 -11.28 1.74
C LYS A 192 -12.65 -10.32 2.63
N TYR A 193 -12.00 -9.26 3.11
CA TYR A 193 -12.54 -8.26 4.02
C TYR A 193 -12.31 -6.83 3.48
N PRO A 194 -13.03 -6.43 2.42
CA PRO A 194 -12.80 -5.17 1.73
C PRO A 194 -13.16 -3.95 2.57
N SER A 195 -12.51 -2.82 2.30
CA SER A 195 -12.94 -1.50 2.80
C SER A 195 -14.07 -0.97 1.92
N GLU A 196 -15.10 -0.38 2.51
CA GLU A 196 -16.22 0.23 1.76
C GLU A 196 -15.74 1.39 0.87
N SER A 197 -14.77 2.17 1.36
CA SER A 197 -14.17 3.28 0.61
C SER A 197 -13.08 2.84 -0.38
N GLY A 198 -12.62 1.59 -0.30
CA GLY A 198 -11.45 1.11 -1.04
C GLY A 198 -10.10 1.73 -0.61
N ILE A 199 -10.11 2.70 0.29
CA ILE A 199 -8.90 3.35 0.82
C ILE A 199 -8.39 2.54 2.01
N TYR A 200 -7.10 2.23 1.99
CA TYR A 200 -6.41 1.52 3.06
C TYR A 200 -5.27 2.37 3.58
N ILE A 201 -5.15 2.43 4.91
CA ILE A 201 -3.97 2.98 5.57
C ILE A 201 -2.87 1.92 5.44
N GLY A 202 -1.71 2.32 4.92
CA GLY A 202 -0.52 1.47 4.82
C GLY A 202 0.12 1.19 6.19
N PHE A 203 1.29 0.56 6.17
CA PHE A 203 2.08 0.32 7.37
C PHE A 203 2.49 1.64 8.01
N GLN A 204 2.38 1.70 9.33
CA GLN A 204 2.82 2.82 10.16
C GLN A 204 3.71 2.28 11.25
N GLU A 205 4.70 3.05 11.68
CA GLU A 205 5.48 2.65 12.84
C GLU A 205 4.65 2.75 14.13
N ALA A 206 5.12 2.13 15.22
CA ALA A 206 4.40 2.17 16.49
C ALA A 206 4.26 3.60 17.03
N GLN A 207 5.28 4.44 16.82
CA GLN A 207 5.29 5.82 17.29
C GLN A 207 4.33 6.71 16.49
N GLU A 208 4.28 6.53 15.17
CA GLU A 208 3.41 7.30 14.27
C GLU A 208 1.93 6.96 14.49
N ALA A 209 1.61 5.68 14.70
CA ALA A 209 0.25 5.24 15.00
C ALA A 209 -0.27 5.77 16.35
N ILE A 210 0.62 6.03 17.32
CA ILE A 210 0.26 6.64 18.61
C ILE A 210 -0.01 8.14 18.43
N ASN A 211 0.73 8.83 17.56
CA ASN A 211 0.62 10.27 17.37
C ASN A 211 -0.61 10.70 16.55
N MET A 212 -1.32 9.76 15.90
CA MET A 212 -2.54 9.99 15.12
C MET A 212 -3.85 9.65 15.89
N LEU A 213 -3.75 9.24 17.16
CA LEU A 213 -4.87 8.96 18.06
C LEU A 213 -5.05 10.09 19.09
#